data_AF-W8BAF2-F1
#
_entry.id   AF-W8BAF2-F1
#
_cell.length_a   1.000
_cell.length_b   1.000
_cell.length_c   1.000
_cell.angle_alpha   90.00
_cell.angle_beta   90.00
_cell.angle_gamma   90.00
#
_symmetry.space_group_name_H-M   'P 1'
#
loop_
_entity.id
_entity.type
_entity.pdbx_description
1 polymer ?
#
loop_
_entity_poly.entity_id
_entity_poly.type
_entity_poly.pdbx_seq_one_letter_code
_entity_poly.pdbx_strand_id
1 'polypeptide(L)'
;MDLNEKMDQLTRETSELRKEVAHLKESLTKQNQIIVRLIKEQCNLIKKSDEKRDAQFVAETSVRPHIGIFPIKSQEDLDAAEESIKEENKEECIAVAKALLMPGSFKKNIGKIFGIDVILDYNVDGRHNKKRIQDYSRLMDVLFQATKREGWHHKYFLDELRSGFKCAKNKHFKFNWTQRKKYSEQQPIEPSVKIEEVLIPYDDEDDE
;
A
#
# COMPACT_ATOMS: atom_id res chain seq x y z
N MET A 1 51.52 -14.96 -62.59
CA MET A 1 50.09 -14.70 -62.34
C MET A 1 49.61 -13.81 -63.45
N ASP A 2 48.78 -14.36 -64.31
CA ASP A 2 48.30 -13.72 -65.53
C ASP A 2 47.33 -12.57 -65.19
N LEU A 3 47.21 -11.57 -66.07
CA LEU A 3 46.37 -10.40 -65.82
C LEU A 3 44.89 -10.81 -65.61
N ASN A 4 44.46 -11.87 -66.32
CA ASN A 4 43.13 -12.45 -66.19
C ASN A 4 42.92 -13.14 -64.83
N GLU A 5 43.93 -13.82 -64.27
CA GLU A 5 43.81 -14.43 -62.94
C GLU A 5 43.62 -13.37 -61.84
N LYS A 6 44.33 -12.24 -61.95
CA LYS A 6 44.14 -11.11 -61.02
C LYS A 6 42.76 -10.48 -61.14
N MET A 7 42.25 -10.35 -62.36
CA MET A 7 40.91 -9.83 -62.61
C MET A 7 39.83 -10.76 -62.03
N ASP A 8 39.97 -12.06 -62.21
CA ASP A 8 39.08 -13.07 -61.64
C ASP A 8 39.12 -13.08 -60.11
N GLN A 9 40.32 -12.94 -59.53
CA GLN A 9 40.50 -12.85 -58.08
C GLN A 9 39.82 -11.60 -57.50
N LEU A 10 40.05 -10.43 -58.10
CA LEU A 10 39.40 -9.17 -57.70
C LEU A 10 37.87 -9.26 -57.81
N THR A 11 37.36 -9.96 -58.83
CA THR A 11 35.92 -10.14 -59.02
C THR A 11 35.31 -11.02 -57.92
N ARG A 12 36.02 -12.08 -57.48
CA ARG A 12 35.61 -12.91 -56.34
C ARG A 12 35.64 -12.13 -55.04
N GLU A 13 36.73 -11.43 -54.76
CA GLU A 13 36.87 -10.61 -53.54
C GLU A 13 35.77 -9.53 -53.47
N THR A 14 35.49 -8.87 -54.59
CA THR A 14 34.40 -7.86 -54.66
C THR A 14 33.02 -8.49 -54.41
N SER A 15 32.80 -9.72 -54.88
CA SER A 15 31.56 -10.48 -54.64
C SER A 15 31.41 -10.89 -53.17
N GLU A 16 32.48 -11.34 -52.54
CA GLU A 16 32.51 -11.71 -51.12
C GLU A 16 32.27 -10.50 -50.21
N LEU A 17 32.99 -9.40 -50.45
CA LEU A 17 32.77 -8.15 -49.71
C LEU A 17 31.33 -7.64 -49.83
N ARG A 18 30.70 -7.77 -51.01
CA ARG A 18 29.28 -7.40 -51.18
C ARG A 18 28.35 -8.28 -50.35
N LYS A 19 28.64 -9.58 -50.21
CA LYS A 19 27.86 -10.48 -49.36
C LYS A 19 28.03 -10.14 -47.88
N GLU A 20 29.25 -9.84 -47.43
CA GLU A 20 29.52 -9.42 -46.05
C GLU A 20 28.81 -8.10 -45.70
N VAL A 21 28.88 -7.12 -46.60
CA VAL A 21 28.17 -5.83 -46.44
C VAL A 21 26.66 -6.05 -46.37
N ALA A 22 26.10 -6.95 -47.18
CA ALA A 22 24.68 -7.29 -47.12
C ALA A 22 24.29 -7.93 -45.78
N HIS A 23 25.09 -8.87 -45.30
CA HIS A 23 24.86 -9.53 -44.00
C HIS A 23 24.99 -8.56 -42.83
N LEU A 24 26.01 -7.68 -42.83
CA LEU A 24 26.18 -6.64 -41.83
C LEU A 24 24.99 -5.67 -41.80
N LYS A 25 24.49 -5.27 -42.98
CA LYS A 25 23.31 -4.41 -43.09
C LYS A 25 22.06 -5.08 -42.52
N GLU A 26 21.86 -6.37 -42.78
CA GLU A 26 20.75 -7.12 -42.22
C GLU A 26 20.86 -7.22 -40.68
N SER A 27 22.04 -7.54 -40.16
CA SER A 27 22.27 -7.60 -38.71
C SER A 27 22.03 -6.24 -38.04
N LEU A 28 22.53 -5.15 -38.64
CA LEU A 28 22.33 -3.79 -38.16
C LEU A 28 20.85 -3.39 -38.14
N THR A 29 20.08 -3.73 -39.18
CA THR A 29 18.64 -3.44 -39.21
C THR A 29 17.87 -4.20 -38.13
N LYS A 30 18.20 -5.48 -37.88
CA LYS A 30 17.62 -6.26 -36.77
C LYS A 30 17.96 -5.65 -35.41
N GLN A 31 19.21 -5.25 -35.18
CA GLN A 31 19.62 -4.59 -33.94
C GLN A 31 18.88 -3.26 -33.73
N ASN A 32 18.76 -2.43 -34.76
CA ASN A 32 18.02 -1.17 -34.69
C ASN A 32 16.54 -1.37 -34.34
N GLN A 33 15.89 -2.42 -34.85
CA GLN A 33 14.51 -2.76 -34.48
C GLN A 33 14.39 -3.12 -32.99
N ILE A 34 15.35 -3.88 -32.45
CA ILE A 34 15.39 -4.23 -31.02
C ILE A 34 15.57 -2.98 -30.16
N ILE A 35 16.50 -2.09 -30.53
CA ILE A 35 16.75 -0.83 -29.82
C ILE A 35 15.48 0.03 -29.79
N VAL A 36 14.79 0.20 -30.92
CA VAL A 36 13.54 0.98 -30.97
C VAL A 36 12.45 0.37 -30.08
N ARG A 37 12.35 -0.97 -30.03
CA ARG A 37 11.39 -1.65 -29.15
C ARG A 37 11.70 -1.40 -27.68
N LEU A 38 12.97 -1.54 -27.28
CA LEU A 38 13.44 -1.28 -25.91
C LEU A 38 13.23 0.17 -25.50
N ILE A 39 13.54 1.14 -26.36
CA ILE A 39 13.31 2.57 -26.09
C ILE A 39 11.82 2.83 -25.87
N LYS A 40 10.92 2.28 -26.71
CA LYS A 40 9.48 2.43 -26.52
C LYS A 40 9.01 1.87 -25.18
N GLU A 41 9.52 0.71 -24.79
CA GLU A 41 9.19 0.06 -23.52
C GLU A 41 9.68 0.89 -22.32
N GLN A 42 10.92 1.39 -22.38
CA GLN A 42 11.47 2.28 -21.37
C GLN A 42 10.70 3.62 -21.28
N CYS A 43 10.35 4.24 -22.42
CA CYS A 43 9.53 5.45 -22.42
C CYS A 43 8.17 5.22 -21.75
N ASN A 44 7.54 4.06 -21.95
CA ASN A 44 6.28 3.72 -21.28
C ASN A 44 6.47 3.52 -19.77
N LEU A 45 7.60 2.94 -19.34
CA LEU A 45 7.93 2.81 -17.92
C LEU A 45 8.20 4.16 -17.26
N ILE A 46 8.93 5.06 -17.93
CA ILE A 46 9.21 6.43 -17.46
C ILE A 46 7.90 7.21 -17.31
N LYS A 47 7.02 7.18 -18.32
CA LYS A 47 5.70 7.82 -18.22
C LYS A 47 4.89 7.32 -17.01
N LYS A 48 4.87 6.00 -16.79
CA LYS A 48 4.22 5.40 -15.61
C LYS A 48 4.88 5.76 -14.28
N SER A 49 6.19 6.06 -14.26
CA SER A 49 6.87 6.52 -13.05
C SER A 49 6.66 8.01 -12.79
N ASP A 50 6.60 8.82 -13.84
CA ASP A 50 6.36 10.26 -13.73
C ASP A 50 4.92 10.54 -13.30
N GLU A 51 3.93 9.84 -13.86
CA GLU A 51 2.53 9.89 -13.39
C GLU A 51 2.40 9.54 -11.89
N LYS A 52 3.23 8.61 -11.39
CA LYS A 52 3.28 8.26 -9.96
C LYS A 52 4.00 9.32 -9.13
N ARG A 53 5.09 9.91 -9.64
CA ARG A 53 5.85 10.97 -8.96
C ARG A 53 5.06 12.26 -8.88
N ASP A 54 4.37 12.67 -9.93
CA ASP A 54 3.55 13.88 -9.93
C ASP A 54 2.37 13.75 -8.96
N ALA A 55 1.72 12.58 -8.91
CA ALA A 55 0.72 12.28 -7.89
C ALA A 55 1.28 12.33 -6.45
N GLN A 56 2.56 11.99 -6.27
CA GLN A 56 3.22 11.93 -4.97
C GLN A 56 3.81 13.29 -4.54
N PHE A 57 4.29 14.11 -5.47
CA PHE A 57 4.87 15.43 -5.23
C PHE A 57 3.81 16.53 -5.02
N VAL A 58 2.70 16.47 -5.77
CA VAL A 58 1.53 17.34 -5.53
C VAL A 58 0.91 17.02 -4.16
N ALA A 59 0.92 15.74 -3.75
CA ALA A 59 0.60 15.38 -2.37
C ALA A 59 1.60 16.00 -1.38
N GLU A 60 2.91 15.81 -1.53
CA GLU A 60 3.91 16.30 -0.55
C GLU A 60 3.96 17.83 -0.31
N THR A 61 3.40 18.66 -1.20
CA THR A 61 3.43 20.13 -1.05
C THR A 61 2.17 20.68 -0.36
N SER A 62 0.97 20.13 -0.65
CA SER A 62 -0.28 20.50 0.04
C SER A 62 -0.55 19.70 1.32
N VAL A 63 0.07 18.52 1.51
CA VAL A 63 -0.25 17.60 2.62
C VAL A 63 0.44 17.98 3.94
N ARG A 64 1.51 18.79 3.91
CA ARG A 64 2.35 19.10 5.09
C ARG A 64 1.62 19.60 6.36
N PRO A 65 0.57 20.44 6.29
CA PRO A 65 -0.10 20.90 7.52
C PRO A 65 -0.96 19.81 8.18
N HIS A 66 -1.46 18.83 7.42
CA HIS A 66 -2.48 17.88 7.87
C HIS A 66 -1.95 16.43 8.07
N ILE A 67 -0.66 16.18 7.78
CA ILE A 67 0.02 14.91 8.12
C ILE A 67 -0.05 14.66 9.64
N GLY A 68 -0.06 15.71 10.46
CA GLY A 68 -0.10 15.59 11.93
C GLY A 68 -1.37 14.96 12.49
N ILE A 69 -2.45 14.86 11.71
CA ILE A 69 -3.71 14.22 12.13
C ILE A 69 -3.55 12.70 12.21
N PHE A 70 -2.67 12.11 11.41
CA PHE A 70 -2.52 10.66 11.30
C PHE A 70 -1.13 10.19 11.78
N PRO A 71 -1.01 9.00 12.40
CA PRO A 71 -2.10 8.12 12.82
C PRO A 71 -2.78 8.62 14.11
N ILE A 72 -4.10 8.47 14.17
CA ILE A 72 -4.94 8.85 15.31
C ILE A 72 -4.78 7.77 16.40
N LYS A 73 -4.14 8.09 17.53
CA LYS A 73 -3.77 7.07 18.53
C LYS A 73 -4.71 7.04 19.73
N SER A 74 -5.36 8.15 20.04
CA SER A 74 -6.20 8.28 21.23
C SER A 74 -7.64 8.71 20.89
N GLN A 75 -8.50 8.70 21.90
CA GLN A 75 -9.82 9.34 21.85
C GLN A 75 -9.72 10.84 21.59
N GLU A 76 -8.80 11.50 22.30
CA GLU A 76 -8.62 12.95 22.23
C GLU A 76 -8.17 13.34 20.82
N ASP A 77 -7.32 12.52 20.20
CA ASP A 77 -6.89 12.70 18.81
C ASP A 77 -8.07 12.54 17.82
N LEU A 78 -9.01 11.62 18.09
CA LEU A 78 -10.21 11.44 17.25
C LEU A 78 -11.11 12.67 17.32
N ASP A 79 -11.35 13.18 18.53
CA ASP A 79 -12.21 14.34 18.74
C ASP A 79 -11.57 15.60 18.14
N ALA A 80 -10.25 15.78 18.33
CA ALA A 80 -9.48 16.86 17.72
C ALA A 80 -9.45 16.76 16.18
N ALA A 81 -9.33 15.55 15.62
CA ALA A 81 -9.38 15.33 14.19
C ALA A 81 -10.74 15.75 13.61
N GLU A 82 -11.85 15.32 14.24
CA GLU A 82 -13.21 15.67 13.80
C GLU A 82 -13.47 17.19 13.86
N GLU A 83 -12.96 17.87 14.89
CA GLU A 83 -13.08 19.33 15.00
C GLU A 83 -12.21 20.08 13.98
N SER A 84 -11.01 19.56 13.70
CA SER A 84 -10.06 20.15 12.75
C SER A 84 -10.55 20.05 11.30
N ILE A 85 -11.32 19.02 10.96
CA ILE A 85 -11.86 18.83 9.61
C ILE A 85 -13.04 19.80 9.41
N LYS A 86 -12.84 20.74 8.49
CA LYS A 86 -13.81 21.75 8.01
C LYS A 86 -13.92 21.66 6.50
N GLU A 87 -14.96 22.25 5.91
CA GLU A 87 -15.12 22.22 4.45
C GLU A 87 -13.96 22.87 3.70
N GLU A 88 -13.29 23.86 4.30
CA GLU A 88 -12.14 24.57 3.72
C GLU A 88 -10.88 23.70 3.57
N ASN A 89 -10.62 22.78 4.51
CA ASN A 89 -9.42 21.90 4.49
C ASN A 89 -9.74 20.45 4.11
N LYS A 90 -10.99 20.17 3.76
CA LYS A 90 -11.49 18.82 3.47
C LYS A 90 -10.74 18.16 2.32
N GLU A 91 -10.51 18.89 1.23
CA GLU A 91 -9.81 18.36 0.05
C GLU A 91 -8.36 17.97 0.38
N GLU A 92 -7.68 18.77 1.20
CA GLU A 92 -6.33 18.47 1.67
C GLU A 92 -6.31 17.22 2.55
N CYS A 93 -7.24 17.13 3.52
CA CYS A 93 -7.42 15.96 4.37
C CYS A 93 -7.71 14.69 3.56
N ILE A 94 -8.53 14.79 2.52
CA ILE A 94 -8.81 13.68 1.58
C ILE A 94 -7.54 13.27 0.85
N ALA A 95 -6.74 14.23 0.37
CA ALA A 95 -5.47 13.95 -0.29
C ALA A 95 -4.49 13.24 0.66
N VAL A 96 -4.38 13.68 1.92
CA VAL A 96 -3.57 13.01 2.96
C VAL A 96 -4.04 11.58 3.19
N ALA A 97 -5.34 11.39 3.45
CA ALA A 97 -5.92 10.07 3.70
C ALA A 97 -5.73 9.14 2.51
N LYS A 98 -5.89 9.65 1.28
CA LYS A 98 -5.67 8.88 0.05
C LYS A 98 -4.21 8.47 -0.10
N ALA A 99 -3.26 9.36 0.19
CA ALA A 99 -1.83 9.06 0.17
C ALA A 99 -1.40 8.04 1.24
N LEU A 100 -2.08 8.00 2.39
CA LEU A 100 -1.82 6.98 3.42
C LEU A 100 -2.40 5.62 3.02
N LEU A 101 -3.58 5.62 2.41
CA LEU A 101 -4.29 4.41 2.00
C LEU A 101 -3.77 3.80 0.69
N MET A 102 -3.11 4.59 -0.17
CA MET A 102 -2.60 4.20 -1.49
C MET A 102 -1.08 4.42 -1.63
N PRO A 103 -0.34 3.57 -2.39
CA PRO A 103 -0.79 2.36 -3.06
C PRO A 103 -1.02 1.23 -2.04
N GLY A 104 -2.15 0.54 -2.15
CA GLY A 104 -2.49 -0.57 -1.27
C GLY A 104 -3.99 -0.82 -1.19
N SER A 105 -4.39 -1.61 -0.20
CA SER A 105 -5.80 -1.77 0.16
C SER A 105 -6.07 -1.11 1.50
N PHE A 106 -7.29 -0.58 1.65
CA PHE A 106 -7.77 0.02 2.89
C PHE A 106 -7.47 -0.88 4.10
N LYS A 107 -7.76 -2.17 3.96
CA LYS A 107 -7.51 -3.22 4.96
C LYS A 107 -6.05 -3.32 5.42
N LYS A 108 -5.08 -3.16 4.51
CA LYS A 108 -3.64 -3.28 4.83
C LYS A 108 -3.10 -2.00 5.45
N ASN A 109 -3.62 -0.85 5.03
CA ASN A 109 -3.12 0.46 5.40
C ASN A 109 -3.92 1.13 6.52
N ILE A 110 -4.97 0.49 7.05
CA ILE A 110 -5.78 1.05 8.15
C ILE A 110 -4.96 1.41 9.40
N GLY A 111 -3.87 0.68 9.68
CA GLY A 111 -2.97 1.00 10.78
C GLY A 111 -2.13 2.26 10.59
N LYS A 112 -2.16 2.88 9.40
CA LYS A 112 -1.58 4.21 9.14
C LYS A 112 -2.56 5.34 9.45
N ILE A 113 -3.86 5.03 9.49
CA ILE A 113 -4.93 5.99 9.81
C ILE A 113 -5.22 5.93 11.31
N PHE A 114 -5.46 4.72 11.83
CA PHE A 114 -5.79 4.49 13.23
C PHE A 114 -4.64 3.77 13.93
N GLY A 115 -4.24 4.28 15.09
CA GLY A 115 -3.35 3.62 16.03
C GLY A 115 -3.97 2.36 16.60
N ILE A 116 -3.14 1.50 17.21
CA ILE A 116 -3.60 0.21 17.70
C ILE A 116 -4.64 0.34 18.81
N ASP A 117 -4.50 1.35 19.67
CA ASP A 117 -5.41 1.58 20.80
C ASP A 117 -6.82 1.92 20.29
N VAL A 118 -6.93 2.88 19.37
CA VAL A 118 -8.19 3.16 18.65
C VAL A 118 -8.73 1.92 17.94
N ILE A 119 -7.87 1.17 17.25
CA ILE A 119 -8.31 -0.06 16.57
C ILE A 119 -8.91 -1.06 17.56
N LEU A 120 -8.39 -1.18 18.78
CA LEU A 120 -8.88 -2.12 19.79
C LEU A 120 -10.17 -1.63 20.46
N ASP A 121 -10.24 -0.34 20.78
CA ASP A 121 -11.33 0.27 21.55
C ASP A 121 -12.57 0.58 20.72
N TYR A 122 -12.40 0.72 19.40
CA TYR A 122 -13.48 1.04 18.49
C TYR A 122 -13.90 -0.12 17.60
N ASN A 123 -15.14 -0.05 17.14
CA ASN A 123 -15.61 -0.78 15.98
C ASN A 123 -16.53 0.12 15.13
N VAL A 124 -16.99 -0.45 14.01
CA VAL A 124 -17.79 0.30 13.04
C VAL A 124 -19.20 0.62 13.56
N ASP A 125 -19.79 -0.27 14.37
CA ASP A 125 -21.20 -0.18 14.75
C ASP A 125 -21.46 0.15 16.24
N GLY A 126 -20.44 0.24 17.10
CA GLY A 126 -20.57 0.49 18.54
C GLY A 126 -20.91 -0.72 19.43
N ARG A 127 -20.65 -1.96 18.97
CA ARG A 127 -21.06 -3.20 19.68
C ARG A 127 -20.01 -3.75 20.65
N HIS A 128 -20.44 -4.54 21.65
CA HIS A 128 -19.59 -5.26 22.61
C HIS A 128 -18.64 -4.36 23.42
N ASN A 129 -19.18 -3.33 24.10
CA ASN A 129 -18.42 -2.37 24.90
C ASN A 129 -17.32 -1.63 24.12
N LYS A 130 -17.47 -1.53 22.79
CA LYS A 130 -16.58 -0.76 21.92
C LYS A 130 -17.29 0.48 21.43
N LYS A 131 -16.55 1.57 21.32
CA LYS A 131 -17.05 2.83 20.80
C LYS A 131 -17.29 2.75 19.30
N ARG A 132 -18.24 3.55 18.81
CA ARG A 132 -18.64 3.57 17.40
C ARG A 132 -17.81 4.60 16.64
N ILE A 133 -17.01 4.14 15.67
CA ILE A 133 -16.18 5.05 14.87
C ILE A 133 -17.02 5.87 13.87
N GLN A 134 -18.21 5.40 13.51
CA GLN A 134 -19.11 6.11 12.60
C GLN A 134 -19.65 7.43 13.17
N ASP A 135 -19.54 7.65 14.48
CA ASP A 135 -20.00 8.88 15.11
C ASP A 135 -19.12 10.08 14.70
N TYR A 136 -17.91 9.82 14.18
CA TYR A 136 -17.01 10.80 13.56
C TYR A 136 -17.35 11.02 12.09
N SER A 137 -18.46 11.74 11.85
CA SER A 137 -19.04 11.94 10.53
C SER A 137 -18.09 12.57 9.50
N ARG A 138 -17.33 13.59 9.89
CA ARG A 138 -16.43 14.32 8.99
C ARG A 138 -15.21 13.49 8.65
N LEU A 139 -14.63 12.83 9.64
CA LEU A 139 -13.55 11.87 9.42
C LEU A 139 -13.99 10.72 8.51
N MET A 140 -15.19 10.16 8.73
CA MET A 140 -15.73 9.10 7.87
C MET A 140 -15.96 9.56 6.43
N ASP A 141 -16.43 10.80 6.24
CA ASP A 141 -16.61 11.38 4.92
C ASP A 141 -15.27 11.57 4.19
N VAL A 142 -14.25 12.09 4.89
CA VAL A 142 -12.88 12.20 4.36
C VAL A 142 -12.34 10.84 3.92
N LEU A 143 -12.48 9.81 4.76
CA LEU A 143 -12.02 8.46 4.44
C LEU A 143 -12.82 7.81 3.30
N PHE A 144 -14.13 8.07 3.24
CA PHE A 144 -14.98 7.60 2.15
C PHE A 144 -14.56 8.22 0.82
N GLN A 145 -14.35 9.54 0.79
CA GLN A 145 -13.92 10.25 -0.40
C GLN A 145 -12.50 9.85 -0.84
N ALA A 146 -11.59 9.63 0.12
CA ALA A 146 -10.24 9.15 -0.16
C ALA A 146 -10.21 7.76 -0.81
N THR A 147 -11.24 6.94 -0.57
CA THR A 147 -11.37 5.57 -1.11
C THR A 147 -12.33 5.46 -2.29
N LYS A 148 -12.96 6.57 -2.70
CA LYS A 148 -14.00 6.57 -3.73
C LYS A 148 -13.44 6.14 -5.08
N ARG A 149 -14.12 5.16 -5.68
CA ARG A 149 -13.89 4.64 -7.04
C ARG A 149 -15.20 4.55 -7.82
N GLU A 150 -15.12 4.28 -9.11
CA GLU A 150 -16.32 4.08 -9.92
C GLU A 150 -17.16 2.91 -9.37
N GLY A 151 -18.48 3.10 -9.27
CA GLY A 151 -19.39 2.14 -8.62
C GLY A 151 -19.21 1.97 -7.11
N TRP A 152 -18.44 2.84 -6.45
CA TRP A 152 -18.21 2.77 -5.01
C TRP A 152 -19.36 3.40 -4.23
N HIS A 153 -20.02 2.58 -3.41
CA HIS A 153 -21.10 3.01 -2.53
C HIS A 153 -20.66 2.99 -1.07
N HIS A 154 -21.31 3.79 -0.24
CA HIS A 154 -21.02 3.90 1.18
C HIS A 154 -21.07 2.55 1.91
N LYS A 155 -21.98 1.65 1.51
CA LYS A 155 -22.05 0.28 2.04
C LYS A 155 -20.74 -0.49 1.88
N TYR A 156 -20.15 -0.46 0.67
CA TYR A 156 -18.89 -1.15 0.39
C TYR A 156 -17.72 -0.57 1.17
N PHE A 157 -17.71 0.76 1.37
CA PHE A 157 -16.75 1.42 2.24
C PHE A 157 -16.84 0.92 3.68
N LEU A 158 -18.05 0.86 4.26
CA LEU A 158 -18.24 0.35 5.62
C LEU A 158 -17.82 -1.12 5.75
N ASP A 159 -18.06 -1.94 4.72
CA ASP A 159 -17.63 -3.34 4.72
C ASP A 159 -16.10 -3.49 4.62
N GLU A 160 -15.42 -2.64 3.84
CA GLU A 160 -13.95 -2.57 3.83
C GLU A 160 -13.40 -2.06 5.17
N LEU A 161 -14.06 -1.07 5.79
CA LEU A 161 -13.71 -0.55 7.10
C LEU A 161 -13.81 -1.64 8.17
N ARG A 162 -14.93 -2.36 8.23
CA ARG A 162 -15.12 -3.53 9.13
C ARG A 162 -14.03 -4.58 8.90
N SER A 163 -13.76 -4.89 7.64
CA SER A 163 -12.72 -5.85 7.26
C SER A 163 -11.32 -5.39 7.67
N GLY A 164 -11.04 -4.09 7.57
CA GLY A 164 -9.80 -3.45 8.01
C GLY A 164 -9.60 -3.57 9.53
N PHE A 165 -10.59 -3.15 10.32
CA PHE A 165 -10.56 -3.28 11.78
C PHE A 165 -10.35 -4.75 12.20
N LYS A 166 -11.11 -5.68 11.60
CA LYS A 166 -10.95 -7.12 11.87
C LYS A 166 -9.54 -7.60 11.55
N CYS A 167 -8.99 -7.19 10.41
CA CYS A 167 -7.64 -7.58 10.01
C CYS A 167 -6.57 -7.04 10.97
N ALA A 168 -6.69 -5.78 11.38
CA ALA A 168 -5.75 -5.14 12.27
C ALA A 168 -5.78 -5.76 13.67
N LYS A 169 -6.99 -6.00 14.23
CA LYS A 169 -7.17 -6.75 15.48
C LYS A 169 -6.55 -8.14 15.41
N ASN A 170 -6.86 -8.90 14.36
CA ASN A 170 -6.31 -10.24 14.17
C ASN A 170 -4.78 -10.22 14.06
N LYS A 171 -4.21 -9.23 13.36
CA LYS A 171 -2.76 -9.06 13.25
C LYS A 171 -2.13 -8.81 14.63
N HIS A 172 -2.74 -7.93 15.43
CA HIS A 172 -2.27 -7.62 16.78
C HIS A 172 -2.35 -8.83 17.72
N PHE A 173 -3.50 -9.52 17.78
CA PHE A 173 -3.63 -10.69 18.64
C PHE A 173 -2.73 -11.85 18.23
N LYS A 174 -2.56 -12.09 16.92
CA LYS A 174 -1.58 -13.08 16.43
C LYS A 174 -0.16 -12.71 16.82
N PHE A 175 0.22 -11.44 16.68
CA PHE A 175 1.54 -10.96 17.10
C PHE A 175 1.75 -11.20 18.60
N ASN A 176 0.81 -10.78 19.45
CA ASN A 176 0.92 -10.96 20.90
C ASN A 176 0.96 -12.44 21.31
N TRP A 177 0.16 -13.30 20.66
CA TRP A 177 0.21 -14.74 20.89
C TRP A 177 1.58 -15.33 20.54
N THR A 178 2.13 -14.98 19.37
CA THR A 178 3.46 -15.42 18.96
C THR A 178 4.54 -14.93 19.92
N GLN A 179 4.44 -13.69 20.42
CA GLN A 179 5.38 -13.17 21.41
C GLN A 179 5.31 -13.98 22.71
N ARG A 180 4.10 -14.18 23.27
CA ARG A 180 3.91 -14.98 24.50
C ARG A 180 4.47 -16.40 24.37
N LYS A 181 4.25 -17.05 23.22
CA LYS A 181 4.78 -18.37 22.93
C LYS A 181 6.32 -18.39 22.95
N LYS A 182 6.96 -17.40 22.31
CA LYS A 182 8.43 -17.26 22.31
C LYS A 182 9.00 -17.05 23.72
N TYR A 183 8.36 -16.21 24.54
CA TYR A 183 8.77 -16.01 25.93
C TYR A 183 8.62 -17.30 26.76
N SER A 184 7.55 -18.06 26.56
CA SER A 184 7.33 -19.35 27.24
C SER A 184 8.33 -20.43 26.83
N GLU A 185 8.85 -20.39 25.60
CA GLU A 185 9.83 -21.36 25.09
C GLU A 185 11.29 -21.00 25.45
N GLN A 186 11.54 -19.75 25.88
CA GLN A 186 12.89 -19.22 26.16
C GLN A 186 13.25 -19.16 27.65
N GLN A 187 12.31 -19.46 28.56
CA GLN A 187 12.63 -19.61 29.99
C GLN A 187 12.84 -21.08 30.35
N PRO A 188 13.99 -21.46 30.94
CA PRO A 188 14.10 -22.70 31.69
C PRO A 188 13.11 -22.62 32.86
N ILE A 189 12.29 -23.65 33.04
CA ILE A 189 11.35 -23.75 34.15
C ILE A 189 12.18 -23.87 35.44
N GLU A 190 12.39 -22.78 36.16
CA GLU A 190 12.66 -22.85 37.60
C GLU A 190 11.32 -22.94 38.35
N PRO A 191 11.10 -23.95 39.20
CA PRO A 191 9.81 -24.15 39.84
C PRO A 191 9.70 -23.29 41.11
N SER A 192 9.05 -22.14 41.01
CA SER A 192 8.29 -21.49 42.11
C SER A 192 7.53 -20.31 41.49
N VAL A 193 6.22 -20.17 41.59
CA VAL A 193 5.41 -19.92 42.79
C VAL A 193 3.97 -20.34 42.47
N LYS A 194 3.24 -20.86 43.47
CA LYS A 194 1.81 -21.21 43.37
C LYS A 194 1.00 -19.96 42.99
N ILE A 195 0.34 -19.99 41.84
CA ILE A 195 -0.70 -19.02 41.51
C ILE A 195 -1.97 -19.54 42.16
N GLU A 196 -2.34 -18.95 43.30
CA GLU A 196 -3.69 -19.06 43.82
C GLU A 196 -4.69 -18.59 42.77
N GLU A 197 -5.75 -19.39 42.62
CA GLU A 197 -6.86 -19.17 41.72
C GLU A 197 -7.47 -17.77 41.90
N VAL A 198 -7.35 -16.91 40.89
CA VAL A 198 -8.31 -15.82 40.72
C VAL A 198 -9.35 -16.30 39.74
N LEU A 199 -10.34 -17.00 40.30
CA LEU A 199 -11.62 -17.28 39.67
C LEU A 199 -12.27 -15.92 39.40
N ILE A 200 -12.30 -15.46 38.15
CA ILE A 200 -13.17 -14.34 37.76
C ILE A 200 -14.56 -14.97 37.65
N PRO A 201 -15.56 -14.56 38.47
CA PRO A 201 -16.90 -15.10 38.38
C PRO A 201 -17.44 -14.90 36.96
N TYR A 202 -17.90 -15.99 36.35
CA TYR A 202 -18.85 -15.92 35.25
C TYR A 202 -20.17 -15.50 35.88
N ASP A 203 -20.56 -14.23 35.69
CA ASP A 203 -21.92 -13.80 35.93
C ASP A 203 -22.78 -14.37 34.79
N ASP A 204 -23.22 -15.61 34.98
CA ASP A 204 -24.40 -16.16 34.32
C ASP A 204 -25.62 -15.55 35.02
N GLU A 205 -26.08 -14.39 34.57
CA GLU A 205 -27.46 -13.96 34.77
C GLU A 205 -28.21 -14.15 33.46
N ASP A 206 -28.78 -15.34 33.31
CA ASP A 206 -30.02 -15.57 32.57
C ASP A 206 -31.21 -15.35 33.53
N ASP A 207 -32.30 -14.83 32.95
CA ASP A 207 -33.70 -14.84 33.37
C ASP A 207 -34.23 -13.74 34.33
N GLU A 208 -34.85 -12.69 33.74
CA GLU A 208 -36.33 -12.53 33.67
C GLU A 208 -36.78 -11.56 32.56
#